data_AF-A0A1W1WR86-F1
#
_entry.id   AF-A0A1W1WR86-F1
#
_cell.length_a   1.000
_cell.length_b   1.000
_cell.length_c   1.000
_cell.angle_alpha   90.00
_cell.angle_beta   90.00
_cell.angle_gamma   90.00
#
_symmetry.space_group_name_H-M   'P 1'
#
loop_
_entity.id
_entity.type
_entity.pdbx_description
1 polymer ?
#
loop_
_entity_poly.entity_id
_entity_poly.type
_entity_poly.pdbx_seq_one_letter_code
_entity_poly.pdbx_strand_id
1 'polypeptide(L)' 'MKKEGFNEQGEPTLRELEDYEGKASPEKRKAIMWVIVTGLLLGVFYTLAKHYFKDVGYEEVKIPQQERILHY' A
#
# COMPACT_ATOMS: atom_id res chain seq x y z
N MET A 1 17.22 -19.67 26.88
CA MET A 1 16.60 -19.05 25.69
C MET A 1 17.45 -17.86 25.27
N LYS A 2 18.05 -17.89 24.08
CA LYS A 2 18.80 -16.76 23.52
C LYS A 2 17.77 -15.70 23.09
N LYS A 3 17.97 -14.42 23.43
CA LYS A 3 17.07 -13.32 23.04
C LYS A 3 17.52 -12.75 21.69
N GLU A 4 16.61 -12.65 20.73
CA GLU A 4 16.92 -12.06 19.42
C GLU A 4 17.45 -10.63 19.56
N GLY A 5 18.45 -10.28 18.74
CA GLY A 5 19.05 -8.95 18.76
C GLY A 5 20.06 -8.71 19.89
N PHE A 6 20.50 -9.73 20.64
CA PHE A 6 21.55 -9.61 21.66
C PHE A 6 22.68 -10.62 21.43
N ASN A 7 23.94 -10.20 21.59
CA ASN A 7 25.10 -11.11 21.52
C ASN A 7 25.21 -12.00 22.77
N GLU A 8 26.17 -12.93 22.79
CA GLU A 8 26.43 -13.82 23.94
C GLU A 8 26.82 -13.09 25.23
N GLN A 9 27.22 -11.81 25.11
CA GLN A 9 27.53 -10.91 26.22
C GLN A 9 26.33 -10.09 26.69
N GLY A 10 25.15 -10.25 26.05
CA GLY A 10 23.92 -9.55 26.41
C GLY A 10 23.84 -8.11 25.92
N GLU A 11 24.67 -7.72 24.96
CA GLU A 11 24.66 -6.40 24.35
C GLU A 11 23.74 -6.40 23.11
N PRO A 12 22.97 -5.32 22.88
CA PRO A 12 22.12 -5.22 21.70
C PRO A 12 22.97 -5.13 20.43
N THR A 13 22.76 -6.05 19.49
CA THR A 13 23.46 -6.05 18.20
C THR A 13 22.49 -6.26 17.04
N LEU A 14 22.66 -5.46 15.99
CA LEU A 14 21.90 -5.59 14.75
C LEU A 14 22.17 -6.91 14.00
N ARG A 15 23.30 -7.53 14.32
CA ARG A 15 23.81 -8.74 13.66
C ARG A 15 23.11 -10.02 14.13
N GLU A 16 22.58 -9.99 15.34
CA GLU A 16 21.82 -11.07 15.96
C GLU A 16 20.30 -10.93 15.70
N LEU A 17 19.86 -9.90 14.96
CA LEU A 17 18.50 -9.85 14.44
C LEU A 17 18.38 -10.78 13.24
N GLU A 18 17.36 -11.64 13.23
CA GLU A 18 17.10 -12.58 12.14
C GLU A 18 16.95 -11.89 10.78
N ASP A 19 16.48 -10.65 10.76
CA ASP A 19 16.22 -9.91 9.53
C ASP A 19 17.50 -9.36 8.87
N TYR A 20 18.65 -9.39 9.56
CA TYR A 20 19.96 -8.96 9.07
C TYR A 20 20.84 -10.16 8.65
N GLU A 21 21.88 -9.90 7.84
CA GLU A 21 22.82 -10.91 7.29
C GLU A 21 22.18 -12.03 6.43
N GLY A 22 20.95 -11.83 5.95
CA GLY A 22 20.28 -12.86 5.16
C GLY A 22 19.86 -14.09 5.96
N LYS A 23 19.83 -14.01 7.30
CA LYS A 23 19.29 -15.09 8.15
C LYS A 23 17.76 -15.11 8.20
N ALA A 24 17.10 -14.19 7.50
CA ALA A 24 15.65 -14.09 7.48
C ALA A 24 15.04 -15.42 7.00
N SER A 25 14.18 -16.00 7.86
CA SER A 25 13.47 -17.25 7.58
C SER A 25 12.82 -17.21 6.18
N PRO A 26 12.86 -18.32 5.41
CA PRO A 26 12.26 -18.38 4.08
C PRO A 26 10.77 -18.03 4.09
N GLU A 27 10.07 -18.21 5.21
CA GLU A 27 8.67 -17.81 5.39
C GLU A 27 8.49 -16.29 5.42
N LYS A 28 9.34 -15.58 6.19
CA LYS A 28 9.35 -14.11 6.24
C LYS A 28 9.66 -13.51 4.87
N ARG A 29 10.64 -14.08 4.15
CA ARG A 29 10.98 -13.64 2.78
C ARG A 29 9.81 -13.80 1.81
N LYS A 30 9.10 -14.93 1.89
CA LYS A 30 7.89 -15.15 1.08
C LYS A 30 6.82 -14.12 1.42
N ALA A 31 6.57 -13.86 2.71
CA ALA A 31 5.58 -12.87 3.14
C ALA A 31 5.90 -11.47 2.61
N ILE A 32 7.16 -11.02 2.74
CA ILE A 32 7.60 -9.73 2.18
C ILE A 32 7.42 -9.69 0.66
N MET A 33 7.78 -10.76 -0.04
CA MET A 33 7.61 -10.84 -1.49
C MET A 33 6.14 -10.77 -1.91
N TRP A 34 5.23 -11.42 -1.16
CA TRP A 34 3.79 -11.29 -1.38
C TRP A 34 3.30 -9.85 -1.21
N VAL A 35 3.74 -9.15 -0.16
CA VAL A 35 3.38 -7.74 0.08
C VAL A 35 3.85 -6.83 -1.06
N ILE A 36 5.07 -7.05 -1.56
CA ILE A 36 5.61 -6.29 -2.70
C ILE A 36 4.77 -6.54 -3.96
N VAL A 37 4.45 -7.81 -4.25
CA VAL A 37 3.67 -8.19 -5.42
C VAL A 37 2.25 -7.63 -5.36
N THR A 38 1.57 -7.70 -4.21
CA THR A 38 0.21 -7.15 -4.07
C THR A 38 0.19 -5.63 -4.19
N GLY A 39 1.19 -4.94 -3.61
CA GLY A 39 1.35 -3.49 -3.76
C GLY A 39 1.54 -3.07 -5.22
N LEU A 40 2.39 -3.79 -5.96
CA LEU A 40 2.62 -3.54 -7.39
C LEU A 40 1.35 -3.78 -8.21
N LEU A 41 0.64 -4.88 -7.96
CA LEU A 41 -0.61 -5.18 -8.66
C LEU A 41 -1.65 -4.09 -8.44
N LEU A 42 -1.84 -3.62 -7.21
CA LEU A 42 -2.77 -2.52 -6.92
C LEU A 42 -2.40 -1.23 -7.66
N GLY A 43 -1.10 -0.89 -7.71
CA GLY A 43 -0.61 0.28 -8.46
C GLY A 43 -0.89 0.16 -9.97
N VAL A 44 -0.68 -1.03 -10.54
CA VAL A 44 -0.98 -1.32 -11.95
C VAL A 44 -2.49 -1.21 -12.22
N PHE A 45 -3.33 -1.85 -11.39
CA PHE A 45 -4.78 -1.77 -11.54
C PHE A 45 -5.29 -0.34 -11.42
N TYR A 46 -4.79 0.43 -10.45
CA TYR A 46 -5.15 1.85 -10.31
C TYR A 46 -4.77 2.65 -11.56
N THR A 47 -3.56 2.45 -12.07
CA THR A 47 -3.09 3.17 -13.26
C THR A 47 -3.89 2.81 -14.50
N LEU A 48 -4.20 1.52 -14.69
CA LEU A 48 -5.06 1.05 -15.78
C LEU A 48 -6.46 1.62 -15.65
N ALA A 49 -7.10 1.52 -14.48
CA ALA A 49 -8.41 2.10 -14.24
C ALA A 49 -8.41 3.61 -14.52
N LYS A 50 -7.41 4.34 -14.02
CA LYS A 50 -7.26 5.78 -14.30
C LYS A 50 -7.10 6.09 -15.79
N HIS A 51 -6.39 5.24 -16.54
CA HIS A 51 -6.22 5.43 -17.98
C HIS A 51 -7.50 5.13 -18.76
N TYR A 52 -8.15 3.99 -18.49
CA TYR A 52 -9.41 3.60 -19.14
C TYR A 52 -10.57 4.54 -18.80
N PHE A 53 -10.64 4.96 -17.54
CA PHE A 53 -11.69 5.86 -17.07
C PHE A 53 -11.34 7.35 -17.18
N LYS A 54 -10.22 7.68 -17.83
CA LYS A 54 -9.82 9.07 -18.06
C LYS A 54 -10.88 9.84 -18.86
N ASP A 55 -11.59 9.14 -19.74
CA ASP A 55 -12.57 9.73 -20.66
C ASP A 55 -14.02 9.62 -20.15
N VAL A 56 -14.28 8.89 -19.05
CA VAL A 56 -15.55 8.98 -18.31
C VAL A 56 -15.45 10.10 -17.28
N GLY A 57 -15.30 11.33 -17.77
CA GLY A 57 -15.53 12.50 -16.94
C GLY A 57 -16.91 12.39 -16.29
N TYR A 58 -17.00 12.78 -15.01
CA TYR A 58 -18.27 12.93 -14.31
C TYR A 58 -19.25 13.67 -15.24
N GLU A 59 -20.36 13.03 -15.62
CA GLU A 59 -21.46 13.77 -16.23
C GLU A 59 -21.85 14.84 -15.20
N GLU A 60 -21.53 16.10 -15.48
CA GLU A 60 -22.13 17.20 -14.76
C GLU A 60 -23.63 17.07 -14.96
N VAL A 61 -24.33 16.58 -13.93
CA VAL A 61 -25.78 16.58 -13.90
C VAL A 61 -26.20 18.04 -13.96
N LYS A 62 -26.52 18.51 -15.18
CA LYS A 62 -27.08 19.84 -15.41
C LYS A 62 -28.49 19.85 -14.82
N ILE A 63 -28.60 20.14 -13.53
CA ILE A 63 -29.90 20.42 -12.91
C ILE A 63 -30.40 21.71 -13.58
N PRO A 64 -31.52 21.69 -14.32
CA PRO A 64 -32.09 22.93 -14.83
C PRO A 64 -32.42 23.81 -13.62
N GLN A 65 -31.83 25.00 -13.55
CA GLN A 65 -32.23 26.00 -12.57
C GLN A 65 -33.63 26.46 -12.94
N GLN A 66 -34.62 25.73 -12.44
CA GLN A 66 -36.02 26.14 -12.53
C GLN A 66 -36.11 27.48 -11.80
N GLU A 67 -36.49 28.49 -12.57
CA GLU A 67 -36.53 29.89 -12.23
C GLU A 67 -37.01 30.08 -10.79
N ARG A 68 -36.21 30.77 -9.97
CA ARG A 68 -36.75 31.46 -8.79
C ARG A 68 -37.70 32.54 -9.30
N ILE A 69 -38.94 32.16 -9.58
CA ILE A 69 -40.03 33.11 -9.76
C ILE A 69 -40.19 33.76 -8.39
N LEU A 70 -39.72 35.00 -8.29
CA LEU A 70 -40.00 35.90 -7.17
C LEU A 70 -41.52 35.98 -7.01
N HIS A 71 -42.05 35.37 -5.96
CA HIS A 71 -43.31 35.80 -5.39
C HIS A 71 -42.99 36.95 -4.42
N TYR A 72 -43.25 38.17 -4.90
CA TYR A 72 -43.46 39.34 -4.05
C TYR A 72 -44.76 39.18 -3.24
#